data_AF-A0AAV2S819-F1
#
_entry.id   AF-A0AAV2S819-F1
#
_cell.length_a   1.000
_cell.length_b   1.000
_cell.length_c   1.000
_cell.angle_alpha   90.00
_cell.angle_beta   90.00
_cell.angle_gamma   90.00
#
_symmetry.space_group_name_H-M   'P 1'
#
loop_
_entity.id
_entity.type
_entity.pdbx_description
1 polymer ?
#
loop_
_entity_poly.entity_id
_entity_poly.type
_entity_poly.pdbx_seq_one_letter_code
_entity_poly.pdbx_strand_id
1 'polypeptide(L)'
;HIPVCEKSLKQACELLGLEGDKLIQSLTIRTISLSTQRRVSVFHKPCERASQCEERRDALMQLIYAKLFDHIVSFINLQVSADKKLWSTFIGILDVYGFETFENNSLEQLCINYVNERLQQEFIKRYLSTEHRILREEGFIDLDIPYTDNTKCLSALDSHVSVFAILNEECQLKREVRESEACMRVCNALNDTGVVFPPASPRHKPGFVVKHYAGHVKYDSKGLLHKNKDEVPHEVESLLGGSSCDFVANMVVGISAEIEGDFGIKKTRKVTTLTKFKASLDTLLKTLTKCDLHYVRCIKPNAQGLPGLPVVEYVMHQLQSCGIIETIRISQAGYPVRLS
;
A
#
# COMPACT_ATOMS: atom_id res chain seq x y z
N HIS A 1 -14.66 -10.76 31.03
CA HIS A 1 -15.48 -11.74 30.29
C HIS A 1 -15.99 -11.10 29.02
N ILE A 2 -15.39 -11.43 27.88
CA ILE A 2 -16.03 -11.17 26.59
C ILE A 2 -17.19 -12.17 26.52
N PRO A 3 -18.44 -11.77 26.25
CA PRO A 3 -19.51 -12.73 26.00
C PRO A 3 -19.22 -13.37 24.65
N VAL A 4 -18.39 -14.41 24.65
CA VAL A 4 -18.21 -15.26 23.49
C VAL A 4 -19.57 -15.91 23.27
N CYS A 5 -20.22 -15.57 22.16
CA CYS A 5 -21.35 -16.36 21.70
C CYS A 5 -20.78 -17.77 21.44
N GLU A 6 -20.97 -18.68 22.39
CA GLU A 6 -20.41 -20.04 22.38
C GLU A 6 -20.71 -20.76 21.05
N LYS A 7 -21.88 -20.45 20.47
CA LYS A 7 -22.30 -20.88 19.13
C LYS A 7 -21.35 -20.41 18.02
N SER A 8 -20.98 -19.12 18.00
CA SER A 8 -20.09 -18.56 16.98
C SER A 8 -18.67 -19.10 17.08
N LEU A 9 -18.17 -19.30 18.31
CA LEU A 9 -16.87 -19.94 18.52
C LEU A 9 -16.87 -21.38 18.00
N LYS A 10 -17.89 -22.15 18.38
CA LYS A 10 -18.04 -23.54 17.93
C LYS A 10 -18.09 -23.65 16.39
N GLN A 11 -18.87 -22.78 15.75
CA GLN A 11 -18.94 -22.72 14.28
C GLN A 11 -17.59 -22.38 13.65
N ALA A 12 -16.85 -21.41 14.19
CA ALA A 12 -15.53 -21.05 13.69
C ALA A 12 -14.54 -22.23 13.81
N CYS A 13 -14.56 -22.92 14.95
CA CYS A 13 -13.76 -24.12 15.19
C CYS A 13 -14.09 -25.25 14.21
N GLU A 14 -15.37 -25.52 13.97
CA GLU A 14 -15.84 -26.53 13.02
C GLU A 14 -15.40 -26.20 11.59
N LEU A 15 -15.57 -24.95 11.14
CA LEU A 15 -15.22 -24.52 9.79
C LEU A 15 -13.70 -24.48 9.54
N LEU A 16 -12.92 -24.06 10.54
CA LEU A 16 -11.47 -23.92 10.43
C LEU A 16 -10.71 -25.17 10.86
N GLY A 17 -11.37 -26.20 11.37
CA GLY A 17 -10.73 -27.41 11.91
C GLY A 17 -9.86 -27.12 13.14
N LEU A 18 -10.28 -26.21 14.02
CA LEU A 18 -9.50 -25.75 15.17
C LEU A 18 -10.09 -26.24 16.50
N GLU A 19 -9.23 -26.46 17.49
CA GLU A 19 -9.64 -26.76 18.85
C GLU A 19 -10.07 -25.48 19.59
N GLY A 20 -11.25 -25.51 20.22
CA GLY A 20 -11.86 -24.35 20.89
C GLY A 20 -10.97 -23.71 21.94
N ASP A 21 -10.36 -24.51 22.81
CA ASP A 21 -9.50 -24.01 23.89
C ASP A 21 -8.24 -23.33 23.34
N LYS A 22 -7.65 -23.88 22.28
CA LYS A 22 -6.48 -23.29 21.60
C LYS A 22 -6.84 -21.99 20.91
N LEU A 23 -8.01 -21.91 20.26
CA LEU A 23 -8.49 -20.68 19.65
C LEU A 23 -8.73 -19.59 20.71
N ILE A 24 -9.39 -19.91 21.83
CA ILE A 24 -9.57 -18.97 22.94
C ILE A 24 -8.21 -18.49 23.45
N GLN A 25 -7.29 -19.41 23.74
CA GLN A 25 -5.95 -19.07 24.21
C GLN A 25 -5.21 -18.15 23.23
N SER A 26 -5.27 -18.46 21.93
CA SER A 26 -4.64 -17.65 20.88
C SER A 26 -5.29 -16.28 20.69
N LEU A 27 -6.51 -16.04 21.20
CA LEU A 27 -7.17 -14.74 21.16
C LEU A 27 -6.95 -13.96 22.45
N THR A 28 -6.88 -14.63 23.61
CA THR A 28 -6.85 -13.97 24.92
C THR A 28 -5.49 -13.95 25.61
N ILE A 29 -4.50 -14.72 25.14
CA ILE A 29 -3.17 -14.81 25.76
C ILE A 29 -2.08 -14.47 24.74
N ARG A 30 -1.28 -13.45 25.06
CA ARG A 30 -0.10 -13.04 24.29
C ARG A 30 1.14 -13.71 24.83
N THR A 31 1.96 -14.24 23.92
CA THR A 31 3.27 -14.82 24.19
C THR A 31 4.33 -13.78 23.89
N ILE A 32 5.18 -13.51 24.87
CA ILE A 32 6.29 -12.56 24.77
C ILE A 32 7.56 -13.38 24.86
N SER A 33 8.22 -13.56 23.71
CA SER A 33 9.55 -14.17 23.63
C SER A 33 10.63 -13.09 23.75
N LEU A 34 11.39 -13.12 24.84
CA LEU A 34 12.58 -12.29 25.02
C LEU A 34 13.80 -13.16 24.72
N SER A 35 14.45 -12.88 23.59
CA SER A 35 15.71 -13.52 23.22
C SER A 35 16.89 -12.67 23.69
N THR A 36 17.66 -13.20 24.65
CA THR A 36 19.02 -12.72 24.97
C THR A 36 20.03 -13.71 24.39
N GLN A 37 21.28 -13.28 24.12
CA GLN A 37 22.32 -14.09 23.44
C GLN A 37 22.59 -15.50 24.03
N ARG A 38 22.06 -15.83 25.20
CA ARG A 38 22.22 -17.15 25.85
C ARG A 38 20.91 -17.83 26.28
N ARG A 39 19.75 -17.14 26.27
CA ARG A 39 18.46 -17.69 26.71
C ARG A 39 17.29 -17.03 26.00
N VAL A 40 16.35 -17.86 25.55
CA VAL A 40 15.01 -17.44 25.13
C VAL A 40 14.08 -17.67 26.31
N SER A 41 13.54 -16.59 26.89
CA SER A 41 12.48 -16.67 27.89
C SER A 41 11.14 -16.37 27.23
N VAL A 42 10.15 -17.22 27.50
CA VAL A 42 8.80 -17.13 26.94
C VAL A 42 7.84 -16.82 28.09
N PHE A 43 7.15 -15.69 28.02
CA PHE A 43 6.15 -15.27 29.00
C PHE A 43 4.76 -15.29 28.39
N HIS A 44 3.77 -15.81 29.10
CA HIS A 44 2.37 -15.74 28.71
C HIS A 44 1.68 -14.64 29.51
N LYS A 45 1.15 -13.64 28.81
CA LYS A 45 0.45 -12.50 29.39
C LYS A 45 -0.99 -12.46 28.87
N PRO A 46 -2.01 -12.50 29.75
CA PRO A 46 -3.39 -12.29 29.34
C PRO A 46 -3.59 -10.91 28.71
N CYS A 47 -4.47 -10.83 27.72
CA CYS A 47 -4.96 -9.57 27.17
C CYS A 47 -5.74 -8.82 28.27
N GLU A 48 -5.30 -7.62 28.61
CA GLU A 48 -5.88 -6.82 29.70
C GLU A 48 -7.14 -6.07 29.26
N ARG A 49 -7.28 -5.83 27.95
CA ARG A 49 -8.37 -5.03 27.37
C ARG A 49 -9.09 -5.82 26.29
N ALA A 50 -10.41 -5.63 26.18
CA ALA A 50 -11.21 -6.23 25.13
C ALA A 50 -10.70 -5.89 23.72
N SER A 51 -10.24 -4.65 23.51
CA SER A 51 -9.68 -4.19 22.24
C SER A 51 -8.48 -5.03 21.78
N GLN A 52 -7.65 -5.54 22.70
CA GLN A 52 -6.50 -6.39 22.35
C GLN A 52 -6.96 -7.76 21.84
N CYS A 53 -8.06 -8.30 22.38
CA CYS A 53 -8.63 -9.54 21.89
C CYS A 53 -9.29 -9.34 20.51
N GLU A 54 -9.97 -8.20 20.32
CA GLU A 54 -10.58 -7.82 19.03
C GLU A 54 -9.51 -7.67 17.94
N GLU A 55 -8.41 -6.97 18.23
CA GLU A 55 -7.27 -6.82 17.32
C GLU A 55 -6.69 -8.18 16.89
N ARG A 56 -6.57 -9.14 17.82
CA ARG A 56 -6.06 -10.48 17.51
C ARG A 56 -7.05 -11.32 16.70
N ARG A 57 -8.35 -11.19 16.98
CA ARG A 57 -9.40 -11.80 16.16
C ARG A 57 -9.35 -11.24 14.73
N ASP A 58 -9.23 -9.93 14.60
CA ASP A 58 -9.19 -9.26 13.30
C ASP A 58 -7.92 -9.64 12.53
N ALA A 59 -6.77 -9.76 13.20
CA ALA A 59 -5.53 -10.26 12.60
C ALA A 59 -5.65 -11.71 12.10
N LEU A 60 -6.32 -12.60 12.85
CA LEU A 60 -6.62 -13.97 12.40
C LEU A 60 -7.49 -13.95 11.13
N MET A 61 -8.56 -13.15 11.10
CA MET A 61 -9.44 -13.05 9.93
C MET A 61 -8.71 -12.48 8.71
N GLN A 62 -7.90 -11.43 8.91
CA GLN A 62 -7.09 -10.83 7.85
C GLN A 62 -6.08 -11.82 7.27
N LEU A 63 -5.40 -12.60 8.11
CA LEU A 63 -4.45 -13.62 7.66
C LEU A 63 -5.13 -14.70 6.82
N ILE A 64 -6.26 -15.25 7.30
CA ILE A 64 -7.02 -16.27 6.57
C ILE A 64 -7.46 -15.72 5.22
N TYR A 65 -8.01 -14.50 5.19
CA TYR A 65 -8.46 -13.88 3.96
C TYR A 65 -7.30 -13.62 2.97
N ALA A 66 -6.17 -13.12 3.47
CA ALA A 66 -4.97 -12.90 2.67
C ALA A 66 -4.47 -14.21 2.05
N LYS A 67 -4.35 -15.28 2.83
CA LYS A 67 -3.90 -16.59 2.33
C LYS A 67 -4.89 -17.27 1.40
N LEU A 68 -6.19 -17.08 1.61
CA LEU A 68 -7.21 -17.52 0.66
C LEU A 68 -7.07 -16.77 -0.66
N PHE A 69 -6.85 -15.46 -0.63
CA PHE A 69 -6.64 -14.65 -1.83
C PHE A 69 -5.39 -15.10 -2.59
N ASP A 70 -4.26 -15.31 -1.90
CA ASP A 70 -3.03 -15.84 -2.49
C ASP A 70 -3.29 -17.20 -3.16
N HIS A 71 -4.01 -18.10 -2.50
CA HIS A 71 -4.37 -19.41 -3.06
C HIS A 71 -5.19 -19.28 -4.34
N ILE A 72 -6.19 -18.38 -4.37
CA ILE A 72 -7.01 -18.14 -5.56
C ILE A 72 -6.14 -17.63 -6.72
N VAL A 73 -5.24 -16.69 -6.45
CA VAL A 73 -4.30 -16.15 -7.46
C VAL A 73 -3.37 -17.24 -7.99
N SER A 74 -2.78 -18.04 -7.10
CA SER A 74 -1.93 -19.18 -7.49
C SER A 74 -2.70 -20.23 -8.30
N PHE A 75 -3.93 -20.54 -7.90
CA PHE A 75 -4.79 -21.47 -8.62
C PHE A 75 -5.09 -20.98 -10.04
N ILE A 76 -5.52 -19.72 -10.19
CA ILE A 76 -5.78 -19.12 -11.50
C ILE A 76 -4.51 -19.16 -12.35
N ASN A 77 -3.36 -18.73 -11.81
CA ASN A 77 -2.08 -18.74 -12.52
C ASN A 77 -1.67 -20.14 -12.98
N LEU A 78 -1.89 -21.18 -12.16
CA LEU A 78 -1.60 -22.56 -12.56
C LEU A 78 -2.45 -23.01 -13.76
N GLN A 79 -3.69 -22.54 -13.87
CA GLN A 79 -4.59 -22.92 -14.97
C GLN A 79 -4.34 -22.13 -16.25
N VAL A 80 -3.93 -20.85 -16.15
CA VAL A 80 -3.82 -19.94 -17.31
C VAL A 80 -2.38 -19.72 -17.78
N SER A 81 -1.37 -20.06 -16.99
CA SER A 81 0.02 -19.83 -17.37
C SER A 81 0.50 -20.83 -18.44
N ALA A 82 1.20 -20.31 -19.44
CA ALA A 82 1.92 -21.11 -20.43
C ALA A 82 3.39 -21.27 -20.01
N ASP A 83 4.04 -22.35 -20.48
CA ASP A 83 5.50 -22.52 -20.31
C ASP A 83 6.22 -21.28 -20.88
N LYS A 84 7.14 -20.72 -20.10
CA LYS A 84 7.97 -19.55 -20.46
C LYS A 84 8.75 -19.74 -21.76
N LYS A 85 8.99 -20.99 -22.18
CA LYS A 85 9.66 -21.29 -23.46
C LYS A 85 8.77 -21.06 -24.70
N LEU A 86 7.46 -20.96 -24.52
CA LEU A 86 6.48 -20.89 -25.61
C LEU A 86 6.20 -19.46 -26.08
N TRP A 87 6.69 -18.44 -25.37
CA TRP A 87 6.43 -17.04 -25.69
C TRP A 87 7.66 -16.16 -25.47
N SER A 88 7.81 -15.15 -26.32
CA SER A 88 8.90 -14.15 -26.26
C SER A 88 8.40 -12.73 -26.03
N THR A 89 7.09 -12.51 -26.18
CA THR A 89 6.43 -11.21 -26.06
C THR A 89 5.15 -11.37 -25.23
N PHE A 90 4.75 -10.32 -24.53
CA PHE A 90 3.50 -10.28 -23.78
C PHE A 90 2.85 -8.90 -23.88
N ILE A 91 1.54 -8.86 -23.64
CA ILE A 91 0.79 -7.62 -23.44
C ILE A 91 0.41 -7.56 -21.96
N GLY A 92 0.81 -6.48 -21.28
CA GLY A 92 0.46 -6.23 -19.88
C GLY A 92 -0.69 -5.24 -19.79
N ILE A 93 -1.72 -5.57 -19.03
CA ILE A 93 -2.80 -4.64 -18.67
C ILE A 93 -2.62 -4.29 -17.20
N LEU A 94 -2.39 -3.01 -16.92
CA LEU A 94 -2.27 -2.50 -15.56
C LEU A 94 -3.58 -1.81 -15.16
N ASP A 95 -4.32 -2.47 -14.28
CA ASP A 95 -5.52 -1.91 -13.66
C ASP A 95 -5.24 -1.64 -12.18
N VAL A 96 -5.30 -0.38 -11.78
CA VAL A 96 -4.98 0.08 -10.42
C VAL A 96 -6.10 0.95 -9.90
N TYR A 97 -6.23 0.99 -8.57
CA TYR A 97 -7.11 1.95 -7.92
C TYR A 97 -6.77 3.37 -8.37
N GLY A 98 -7.79 4.12 -8.79
CA GLY A 98 -7.65 5.54 -9.07
C GLY A 98 -7.35 6.34 -7.80
N PHE A 99 -6.97 7.60 -7.96
CA PHE A 99 -6.75 8.50 -6.84
C PHE A 99 -8.00 8.61 -5.95
N GLU A 100 -7.82 8.48 -4.64
CA GLU A 100 -8.91 8.48 -3.66
C GLU A 100 -8.76 9.61 -2.65
N THR A 101 -9.89 10.23 -2.30
CA THR A 101 -9.95 11.22 -1.22
C THR A 101 -11.30 11.10 -0.54
N PHE A 102 -11.28 10.59 0.69
CA PHE A 102 -12.44 10.45 1.56
C PHE A 102 -12.36 11.44 2.74
N GLU A 103 -13.43 11.49 3.53
CA GLU A 103 -13.42 12.28 4.78
C GLU A 103 -12.39 11.77 5.79
N ASN A 104 -12.19 10.45 5.82
CA ASN A 104 -11.23 9.76 6.68
C ASN A 104 -10.35 8.86 5.80
N ASN A 105 -9.07 9.20 5.65
CA ASN A 105 -8.12 8.45 4.84
C ASN A 105 -7.10 7.77 5.75
N SER A 106 -6.89 6.46 5.58
CA SER A 106 -5.91 5.70 6.37
C SER A 106 -4.70 5.30 5.53
N LEU A 107 -3.90 4.36 6.04
CA LEU A 107 -2.67 3.87 5.38
C LEU A 107 -2.95 3.36 3.96
N GLU A 108 -4.10 2.73 3.74
CA GLU A 108 -4.52 2.17 2.46
C GLU A 108 -4.66 3.25 1.39
N GLN A 109 -5.34 4.36 1.70
CA GLN A 109 -5.42 5.52 0.81
C GLN A 109 -4.05 6.15 0.55
N LEU A 110 -3.17 6.18 1.56
CA LEU A 110 -1.79 6.67 1.37
C LEU A 110 -1.04 5.81 0.35
N CYS A 111 -1.17 4.48 0.44
CA CYS A 111 -0.59 3.54 -0.52
C CYS A 111 -1.19 3.72 -1.92
N ILE A 112 -2.51 3.82 -2.04
CA ILE A 112 -3.22 4.03 -3.32
C ILE A 112 -2.76 5.34 -3.97
N ASN A 113 -2.76 6.45 -3.23
CA ASN A 113 -2.38 7.75 -3.76
C ASN A 113 -0.89 7.83 -4.07
N TYR A 114 -0.03 7.12 -3.32
CA TYR A 114 1.39 6.98 -3.64
C TYR A 114 1.62 6.23 -4.98
N VAL A 115 0.89 5.13 -5.23
CA VAL A 115 0.95 4.44 -6.54
C VAL A 115 0.55 5.39 -7.66
N ASN A 116 -0.55 6.12 -7.49
CA ASN A 116 -1.01 7.11 -8.46
C ASN A 116 0.05 8.20 -8.71
N GLU A 117 0.69 8.71 -7.67
CA GLU A 117 1.78 9.70 -7.77
C GLU A 117 2.98 9.15 -8.56
N ARG A 118 3.37 7.89 -8.29
CA ARG A 118 4.49 7.22 -8.96
C ARG A 118 4.19 6.94 -10.43
N LEU A 119 3.00 6.44 -10.76
CA LEU A 119 2.57 6.21 -12.14
C LEU A 119 2.40 7.52 -12.91
N GLN A 120 1.88 8.57 -12.26
CA GLN A 120 1.82 9.90 -12.87
C GLN A 120 3.21 10.42 -13.20
N GLN A 121 4.20 10.18 -12.33
CA GLN A 121 5.56 10.62 -12.62
C GLN A 121 6.22 9.83 -13.73
N GLU A 122 5.95 8.52 -13.83
CA GLU A 122 6.45 7.72 -14.94
C GLU A 122 5.86 8.22 -16.26
N PHE A 123 4.57 8.57 -16.28
CA PHE A 123 3.92 9.20 -17.43
C PHE A 123 4.58 10.54 -17.80
N ILE A 124 4.79 11.44 -16.83
CA ILE A 124 5.43 12.74 -17.07
C ILE A 124 6.83 12.55 -17.67
N LYS A 125 7.68 11.75 -17.02
CA LYS A 125 9.07 11.55 -17.45
C LYS A 125 9.18 10.86 -18.80
N ARG A 126 8.42 9.79 -19.01
CA ARG A 126 8.53 8.99 -20.23
C ARG A 126 7.84 9.64 -21.39
N TYR A 127 6.59 10.05 -21.21
CA TYR A 127 5.81 10.54 -22.32
C TYR A 127 6.10 12.01 -22.55
N LEU A 128 5.78 12.89 -21.59
CA LEU A 128 5.87 14.33 -21.80
C LEU A 128 7.31 14.80 -21.98
N SER A 129 8.23 14.44 -21.08
CA SER A 129 9.62 14.93 -21.16
C SER A 129 10.39 14.36 -22.36
N THR A 130 10.17 13.09 -22.72
CA THR A 130 10.87 12.49 -23.88
C THR A 130 10.33 13.02 -25.19
N GLU A 131 9.01 13.11 -25.35
CA GLU A 131 8.41 13.65 -26.57
C GLU A 131 8.79 15.11 -26.78
N HIS A 132 8.74 15.91 -25.71
CA HIS A 132 9.17 17.31 -25.76
C HIS A 132 10.64 17.43 -26.16
N ARG A 133 11.54 16.63 -25.57
CA ARG A 133 12.96 16.61 -25.92
C ARG A 133 13.19 16.29 -27.39
N ILE A 134 12.51 15.27 -27.93
CA ILE A 134 12.71 14.85 -29.31
C ILE A 134 12.20 15.90 -30.30
N LEU A 135 10.99 16.45 -30.07
CA LEU A 135 10.45 17.51 -30.93
C LEU A 135 11.34 18.75 -30.95
N ARG A 136 11.98 19.07 -29.83
CA ARG A 136 12.97 20.15 -29.75
C ARG A 136 14.25 19.82 -30.52
N GLU A 137 14.81 18.63 -30.31
CA GLU A 137 16.05 18.20 -30.99
C GLU A 137 15.87 18.12 -32.51
N GLU A 138 14.68 17.77 -32.99
CA GLU A 138 14.32 17.72 -34.41
C GLU A 138 13.88 19.08 -34.98
N GLY A 139 13.77 20.13 -34.15
CA GLY A 139 13.45 21.49 -34.58
C GLY A 139 11.96 21.76 -34.85
N PHE A 140 11.06 20.94 -34.33
CA PHE A 140 9.61 21.13 -34.47
C PHE A 140 8.99 22.08 -33.44
N ILE A 141 9.63 22.25 -32.28
CA ILE A 141 9.19 23.19 -31.24
C ILE A 141 10.35 24.01 -30.68
N ASP A 142 10.13 25.31 -30.52
CA ASP A 142 11.12 26.23 -29.94
C ASP A 142 10.86 26.52 -28.45
N LEU A 143 9.62 26.32 -27.97
CA LEU A 143 9.19 26.70 -26.62
C LEU A 143 9.00 25.49 -25.69
N ASP A 144 9.39 25.65 -24.42
CA ASP A 144 9.03 24.69 -23.37
C ASP A 144 7.52 24.68 -23.16
N ILE A 145 6.90 23.50 -23.28
CA ILE A 145 5.51 23.31 -22.89
C ILE A 145 5.53 23.00 -21.39
N PRO A 146 5.05 23.92 -20.52
CA PRO A 146 5.11 23.70 -19.08
C PRO A 146 4.20 22.52 -18.70
N TYR A 147 4.72 21.64 -17.86
CA TYR A 147 3.96 20.57 -17.22
C TYR A 147 4.22 20.56 -15.72
N THR A 148 3.25 20.04 -14.96
CA THR A 148 3.34 19.94 -13.50
C THR A 148 4.16 18.72 -13.11
N ASP A 149 5.39 18.92 -12.63
CA ASP A 149 6.24 17.85 -12.09
C ASP A 149 5.92 17.57 -10.62
N ASN A 150 5.66 16.30 -10.31
CA ASN A 150 5.34 15.85 -8.96
C ASN A 150 6.54 15.26 -8.19
N THR A 151 7.77 15.38 -8.71
CA THR A 151 9.00 14.86 -8.06
C THR A 151 9.13 15.31 -6.60
N LYS A 152 8.77 16.55 -6.28
CA LYS A 152 8.79 17.05 -4.89
C LYS A 152 7.84 16.28 -3.97
N CYS A 153 6.66 15.92 -4.46
CA CYS A 153 5.69 15.14 -3.71
C CYS A 153 6.21 13.72 -3.45
N LEU A 154 6.74 13.07 -4.49
CA LEU A 154 7.35 11.74 -4.36
C LEU A 154 8.51 11.73 -3.37
N SER A 155 9.42 12.72 -3.44
CA SER A 155 10.54 12.83 -2.50
C SER A 155 10.05 12.96 -1.04
N ALA A 156 8.98 13.71 -0.80
CA ALA A 156 8.39 13.82 0.53
C ALA A 156 7.74 12.51 1.00
N LEU A 157 7.30 11.62 0.09
CA LEU A 157 6.68 10.34 0.41
C LEU A 157 7.68 9.19 0.59
N ASP A 158 8.70 9.07 -0.27
CA ASP A 158 9.52 7.86 -0.39
C ASP A 158 11.06 8.04 -0.39
N SER A 159 11.57 9.24 -0.12
CA SER A 159 13.02 9.49 0.03
C SER A 159 13.58 9.09 1.42
N HIS A 160 14.85 9.39 1.68
CA HIS A 160 15.52 9.12 2.96
C HIS A 160 14.87 9.82 4.16
N VAL A 161 14.40 11.06 3.99
CA VAL A 161 13.61 11.79 5.00
C VAL A 161 12.24 12.03 4.38
N SER A 162 11.31 11.16 4.71
CA SER A 162 10.00 11.08 4.06
C SER A 162 8.93 10.54 4.99
N VAL A 163 7.67 10.64 4.57
CA VAL A 163 6.53 10.05 5.28
C VAL A 163 6.80 8.57 5.56
N PHE A 164 7.24 7.81 4.55
CA PHE A 164 7.46 6.37 4.72
C PHE A 164 8.63 6.09 5.66
N ALA A 165 9.75 6.81 5.53
CA ALA A 165 10.91 6.63 6.39
C ALA A 165 10.54 6.85 7.87
N ILE A 166 9.83 7.94 8.17
CA ILE A 166 9.44 8.29 9.53
C ILE A 166 8.46 7.26 10.09
N LEU A 167 7.41 6.89 9.34
CA LEU A 167 6.46 5.88 9.80
C LEU A 167 7.12 4.51 10.04
N ASN A 168 8.08 4.13 9.19
CA ASN A 168 8.82 2.88 9.35
C ASN A 168 9.73 2.91 10.58
N GLU A 169 10.40 4.03 10.86
CA GLU A 169 11.19 4.22 12.07
C GLU A 169 10.34 4.11 13.33
N GLU A 170 9.18 4.79 13.35
CA GLU A 170 8.24 4.75 14.48
C GLU A 170 7.71 3.33 14.75
N CYS A 171 7.50 2.54 13.69
CA CYS A 171 7.12 1.13 13.81
C CYS A 171 8.22 0.25 14.44
N GLN A 172 9.50 0.63 14.34
CA GLN A 172 10.63 -0.14 14.85
C GLN A 172 11.02 0.21 16.29
N LEU A 173 10.43 1.26 16.87
CA LEU A 173 10.72 1.64 18.24
C LEU A 173 10.21 0.58 19.23
N LYS A 174 11.04 0.28 20.24
CA LYS A 174 10.72 -0.68 21.32
C LYS A 174 9.78 -0.11 22.40
N ARG A 175 9.18 1.06 22.15
CA ARG A 175 8.24 1.74 23.04
C ARG A 175 6.89 1.90 22.35
N GLU A 176 5.82 2.02 23.12
CA GLU A 176 4.55 2.47 22.57
C GLU A 176 4.65 3.94 22.18
N VAL A 177 4.34 4.23 20.93
CA VAL A 177 4.29 5.60 20.40
C VAL A 177 2.84 5.93 20.09
N ARG A 178 2.41 7.13 20.48
CA ARG A 178 1.10 7.64 20.07
C ARG A 178 1.14 7.98 18.60
N GLU A 179 0.20 7.47 17.82
CA GLU A 179 0.19 7.71 16.37
C GLU A 179 0.09 9.20 15.99
N SER A 180 -0.50 10.02 16.86
CA SER A 180 -0.51 11.48 16.73
C SER A 180 0.88 12.11 16.87
N GLU A 181 1.75 11.57 17.73
CA GLU A 181 3.15 12.00 17.88
C GLU A 181 3.95 11.69 16.62
N ALA A 182 3.75 10.50 16.05
CA ALA A 182 4.35 10.11 14.77
C ALA A 182 3.91 11.04 13.63
N CYS A 183 2.62 11.37 13.54
CA CYS A 183 2.12 12.31 12.53
C CYS A 183 2.68 13.73 12.71
N MET A 184 2.83 14.20 13.95
CA MET A 184 3.48 15.49 14.22
C MET A 184 4.96 15.46 13.81
N ARG A 185 5.68 14.37 14.07
CA ARG A 185 7.06 14.20 13.62
C ARG A 185 7.17 14.24 12.09
N VAL A 186 6.24 13.60 11.37
CA VAL A 186 6.12 13.71 9.90
C VAL A 186 5.95 15.16 9.46
N CYS A 187 5.01 15.89 10.06
CA CYS A 187 4.78 17.30 9.71
C CYS A 187 6.01 18.17 9.97
N ASN A 188 6.65 18.02 11.13
CA ASN A 188 7.81 18.83 11.51
C ASN A 188 9.03 18.56 10.61
N ALA A 189 9.28 17.30 10.27
CA ALA A 189 10.43 16.92 9.45
C ALA A 189 10.28 17.35 7.98
N LEU A 190 9.04 17.52 7.50
CA LEU A 190 8.73 17.80 6.10
C LEU A 190 8.11 19.19 5.88
N ASN A 191 8.02 20.03 6.91
CA ASN A 191 7.39 21.36 6.83
C ASN A 191 8.01 22.24 5.73
N ASP A 192 9.34 22.19 5.58
CA ASP A 192 10.08 23.03 4.63
C ASP A 192 9.92 22.57 3.17
N THR A 193 9.31 21.39 2.94
CA THR A 193 9.06 20.87 1.58
C THR A 193 7.93 21.62 0.87
N GLY A 194 7.01 22.23 1.62
CA GLY A 194 5.75 22.77 1.10
C GLY A 194 4.76 21.72 0.57
N VAL A 195 5.03 20.43 0.80
CA VAL A 195 4.19 19.30 0.36
C VAL A 195 3.38 18.73 1.52
N VAL A 196 4.01 18.58 2.70
CA VAL A 196 3.40 17.94 3.86
C VAL A 196 3.22 18.98 4.97
N PHE A 197 2.02 19.03 5.53
CA PHE A 197 1.65 20.02 6.55
C PHE A 197 0.65 19.47 7.57
N PRO A 198 0.57 20.09 8.76
CA PRO A 198 -0.42 19.69 9.75
C PRO A 198 -1.86 19.97 9.26
N PRO A 199 -2.86 19.17 9.68
CA PRO A 199 -4.26 19.43 9.36
C PRO A 199 -4.75 20.71 10.02
N ALA A 200 -5.87 21.28 9.54
CA ALA A 200 -6.43 22.52 10.10
C ALA A 200 -6.83 22.43 11.58
N SER A 201 -7.07 21.22 12.11
CA SER A 201 -7.42 21.01 13.53
C SER A 201 -6.70 19.80 14.12
N PRO A 202 -5.36 19.87 14.34
CA PRO A 202 -4.54 18.72 14.75
C PRO A 202 -4.92 18.12 16.11
N ARG A 203 -5.46 18.97 17.01
CA ARG A 203 -5.87 18.54 18.35
C ARG A 203 -7.11 17.63 18.35
N HIS A 204 -8.03 17.83 17.40
CA HIS A 204 -9.31 17.12 17.34
C HIS A 204 -9.29 16.03 16.27
N LYS A 205 -8.55 16.25 15.18
CA LYS A 205 -8.38 15.33 14.06
C LYS A 205 -6.88 15.17 13.75
N PRO A 206 -6.13 14.44 14.60
CA PRO A 206 -4.70 14.23 14.42
C PRO A 206 -4.39 13.47 13.12
N GLY A 207 -3.27 13.81 12.49
CA GLY A 207 -2.90 13.31 11.17
C GLY A 207 -1.90 14.23 10.49
N PHE A 208 -1.76 14.08 9.17
CA PHE A 208 -0.99 14.97 8.30
C PHE A 208 -1.71 15.14 6.96
N VAL A 209 -1.41 16.22 6.25
CA VAL A 209 -1.95 16.49 4.91
C VAL A 209 -0.82 16.44 3.91
N VAL A 210 -1.05 15.79 2.76
CA VAL A 210 -0.11 15.75 1.64
C VAL A 210 -0.74 16.48 0.45
N LYS A 211 0.04 17.36 -0.18
CA LYS A 211 -0.30 17.97 -1.46
C LYS A 211 0.10 17.05 -2.61
N HIS A 212 -0.85 16.26 -3.09
CA HIS A 212 -0.72 15.41 -4.27
C HIS A 212 -1.00 16.19 -5.55
N TYR A 213 -0.67 15.60 -6.70
CA TYR A 213 -1.00 16.18 -8.02
C TYR A 213 -2.51 16.44 -8.22
N ALA A 214 -3.34 15.59 -7.62
CA ALA A 214 -4.80 15.65 -7.67
C ALA A 214 -5.44 16.41 -6.49
N GLY A 215 -4.65 17.05 -5.63
CA GLY A 215 -5.16 17.90 -4.54
C GLY A 215 -4.64 17.51 -3.15
N HIS A 216 -5.22 18.15 -2.13
CA HIS A 216 -4.82 17.95 -0.74
C HIS A 216 -5.57 16.75 -0.13
N VAL A 217 -4.84 15.79 0.43
CA VAL A 217 -5.43 14.64 1.12
C VAL A 217 -4.96 14.60 2.56
N LYS A 218 -5.92 14.55 3.49
CA LYS A 218 -5.66 14.41 4.92
C LYS A 218 -5.67 12.93 5.30
N TYR A 219 -4.56 12.45 5.85
CA TYR A 219 -4.42 11.11 6.42
C TYR A 219 -4.57 11.14 7.93
N ASP A 220 -5.46 10.33 8.46
CA ASP A 220 -5.72 10.23 9.89
C ASP A 220 -4.64 9.44 10.62
N SER A 221 -4.33 9.86 11.85
CA SER A 221 -3.34 9.13 12.64
C SER A 221 -3.83 7.74 13.07
N LYS A 222 -5.15 7.55 13.20
CA LYS A 222 -5.75 6.35 13.80
C LYS A 222 -5.45 5.10 12.97
N GLY A 223 -4.79 4.12 13.60
CA GLY A 223 -4.43 2.84 13.02
C GLY A 223 -3.25 2.89 12.04
N LEU A 224 -2.64 4.05 11.81
CA LEU A 224 -1.58 4.23 10.81
C LEU A 224 -0.34 3.39 11.12
N LEU A 225 0.14 3.41 12.36
CA LEU A 225 1.34 2.65 12.74
C LEU A 225 1.03 1.16 12.91
N HIS A 226 -0.16 0.85 13.44
CA HIS A 226 -0.60 -0.53 13.58
C HIS A 226 -0.68 -1.24 12.22
N LYS A 227 -1.37 -0.62 11.25
CA LYS A 227 -1.48 -1.14 9.87
C LYS A 227 -0.14 -1.22 9.15
N ASN A 228 0.81 -0.34 9.47
CA ASN A 228 2.14 -0.37 8.86
C ASN A 228 3.05 -1.45 9.48
N LYS A 229 2.82 -1.84 10.75
CA LYS A 229 3.54 -2.96 11.36
C LYS A 229 3.12 -4.30 10.75
N ASP A 230 1.83 -4.46 10.45
CA ASP A 230 1.26 -5.68 9.88
C ASP A 230 1.73 -6.93 10.66
N GLU A 231 1.72 -6.81 11.98
CA GLU A 231 2.25 -7.84 12.87
C GLU A 231 1.19 -8.91 13.11
N VAL A 232 1.33 -10.02 12.41
CA VAL A 232 0.59 -11.24 12.70
C VAL A 232 1.17 -11.88 13.97
N PRO A 233 0.36 -12.13 15.01
CA PRO A 233 0.84 -12.83 16.20
C PRO A 233 1.27 -14.25 15.86
N HIS A 234 2.46 -14.68 16.28
CA HIS A 234 2.97 -16.03 16.02
C HIS A 234 2.03 -17.15 16.53
N GLU A 235 1.22 -16.88 17.56
CA GLU A 235 0.23 -17.84 18.04
C GLU A 235 -0.87 -18.09 17.01
N VAL A 236 -1.25 -17.08 16.24
CA VAL A 236 -2.24 -17.18 15.17
C VAL A 236 -1.72 -18.08 14.04
N GLU A 237 -0.45 -17.92 13.65
CA GLU A 237 0.20 -18.77 12.65
C GLU A 237 0.29 -20.23 13.14
N SER A 238 0.76 -20.43 14.37
CA SER A 238 0.88 -21.76 14.98
C SER A 238 -0.49 -22.45 15.12
N LEU A 239 -1.52 -21.69 15.48
CA LEU A 239 -2.90 -22.19 15.59
C LEU A 239 -3.41 -22.71 14.26
N LEU A 240 -3.29 -21.92 13.19
CA LEU A 240 -3.73 -22.33 11.85
C LEU A 240 -2.94 -23.53 11.34
N GLY A 241 -1.64 -23.58 11.61
CA GLY A 241 -0.78 -24.71 11.21
C GLY A 241 -1.12 -26.03 11.92
N GLY A 242 -1.77 -25.95 13.08
CA GLY A 242 -2.29 -27.10 13.82
C GLY A 242 -3.73 -27.50 13.47
N SER A 243 -4.32 -26.92 12.42
CA SER A 243 -5.67 -27.25 11.97
C SER A 243 -5.77 -28.70 11.49
N SER A 244 -6.91 -29.35 11.76
CA SER A 244 -7.27 -30.65 11.18
C SER A 244 -7.73 -30.56 9.73
N CYS A 245 -7.97 -29.36 9.22
CA CYS A 245 -8.26 -29.10 7.82
C CYS A 245 -6.95 -28.86 7.08
N ASP A 246 -6.55 -29.80 6.22
CA ASP A 246 -5.30 -29.71 5.45
C ASP A 246 -5.19 -28.41 4.65
N PHE A 247 -6.31 -27.91 4.12
CA PHE A 247 -6.32 -26.64 3.39
C PHE A 247 -5.92 -25.47 4.29
N VAL A 248 -6.49 -25.39 5.50
CA VAL A 248 -6.20 -24.32 6.47
C VAL A 248 -4.78 -24.46 7.03
N ALA A 249 -4.35 -25.69 7.33
CA ALA A 249 -2.98 -25.95 7.80
C ALA A 249 -1.94 -25.54 6.75
N ASN A 250 -2.20 -25.83 5.47
CA ASN A 250 -1.29 -25.49 4.38
C ASN A 250 -1.27 -23.99 4.03
N MET A 251 -2.26 -23.19 4.43
CA MET A 251 -2.24 -21.74 4.20
C MET A 251 -1.07 -21.03 4.88
N VAL A 252 -0.58 -21.57 6.01
CA VAL A 252 0.47 -20.94 6.81
C VAL A 252 1.85 -21.58 6.65
N VAL A 253 1.95 -22.66 5.87
CA VAL A 253 3.23 -23.29 5.54
C VAL A 253 4.05 -22.34 4.66
N GLY A 254 5.25 -21.97 5.11
CA GLY A 254 6.19 -21.13 4.35
C GLY A 254 6.20 -19.64 4.71
N ILE A 255 5.30 -19.16 5.59
CA ILE A 255 5.28 -17.74 6.04
C ILE A 255 6.65 -17.32 6.62
N SER A 256 7.29 -18.20 7.40
CA SER A 256 8.61 -17.92 7.98
C SER A 256 9.75 -17.92 6.94
N ALA A 257 9.57 -18.55 5.77
CA ALA A 257 10.58 -18.67 4.72
C ALA A 257 10.51 -17.51 3.70
N GLU A 258 9.31 -16.99 3.41
CA GLU A 258 9.10 -15.82 2.53
C GLU A 258 9.80 -14.55 3.08
N ILE A 259 9.91 -14.42 4.40
CA ILE A 259 10.61 -13.31 5.06
C ILE A 259 12.14 -13.36 4.83
N GLU A 260 12.70 -14.56 4.64
CA GLU A 260 14.16 -14.76 4.47
C GLU A 260 14.60 -14.75 2.99
N GLY A 261 13.72 -15.13 2.05
CA GLY A 261 14.10 -15.43 0.66
C GLY A 261 14.13 -14.27 -0.34
N ASP A 262 13.24 -13.29 -0.22
CA ASP A 262 12.97 -12.38 -1.34
C ASP A 262 13.71 -11.02 -1.26
N PHE A 263 14.26 -10.66 -0.09
CA PHE A 263 14.74 -9.29 0.14
C PHE A 263 16.19 -9.14 0.64
N GLY A 264 16.92 -10.22 0.95
CA GLY A 264 18.34 -10.13 1.36
C GLY A 264 18.60 -9.25 2.62
N ILE A 265 17.58 -8.98 3.43
CA ILE A 265 17.68 -8.14 4.62
C ILE A 265 18.05 -9.03 5.81
N LYS A 266 19.22 -8.78 6.41
CA LYS A 266 19.68 -9.43 7.65
C LYS A 266 18.62 -9.29 8.76
N LYS A 267 18.46 -10.36 9.57
CA LYS A 267 17.53 -10.65 10.70
C LYS A 267 17.15 -9.55 11.72
N THR A 268 17.51 -8.27 11.55
CA THR A 268 17.43 -7.27 12.63
C THR A 268 16.34 -6.21 12.49
N ARG A 269 15.62 -6.11 11.36
CA ARG A 269 14.49 -5.16 11.22
C ARG A 269 13.24 -5.85 10.69
N LYS A 270 12.16 -5.83 11.47
CA LYS A 270 10.82 -6.24 11.00
C LYS A 270 10.45 -5.38 9.80
N VAL A 271 10.12 -6.02 8.67
CA VAL A 271 9.77 -5.33 7.42
C VAL A 271 8.33 -4.83 7.53
N THR A 272 8.12 -3.53 7.31
CA THR A 272 6.80 -2.89 7.38
C THR A 272 6.02 -3.01 6.07
N THR A 273 4.71 -2.83 6.12
CA THR A 273 3.80 -2.81 4.96
C THR A 273 4.28 -1.81 3.90
N LEU A 274 4.59 -0.58 4.30
CA LEU A 274 5.09 0.45 3.38
C LEU A 274 6.40 0.05 2.70
N THR A 275 7.28 -0.68 3.41
CA THR A 275 8.54 -1.16 2.81
C THR A 275 8.28 -2.23 1.75
N LYS A 276 7.45 -3.24 2.07
CA LYS A 276 7.06 -4.30 1.11
C LYS A 276 6.35 -3.69 -0.10
N PHE A 277 5.41 -2.78 0.14
CA PHE A 277 4.61 -2.12 -0.88
C PHE A 277 5.48 -1.28 -1.83
N LYS A 278 6.39 -0.46 -1.29
CA LYS A 278 7.35 0.30 -2.08
C LYS A 278 8.22 -0.61 -2.95
N ALA A 279 8.74 -1.71 -2.39
CA ALA A 279 9.57 -2.64 -3.14
C ALA A 279 8.80 -3.32 -4.30
N SER A 280 7.54 -3.71 -4.07
CA SER A 280 6.66 -4.27 -5.11
C SER A 280 6.43 -3.26 -6.23
N LEU A 281 6.12 -2.00 -5.88
CA LEU A 281 5.92 -0.93 -6.86
C LEU A 281 7.19 -0.61 -7.65
N ASP A 282 8.36 -0.58 -7.01
CA ASP A 282 9.64 -0.39 -7.68
C ASP A 282 9.90 -1.50 -8.71
N THR A 283 9.54 -2.76 -8.40
CA THR A 283 9.65 -3.89 -9.33
C THR A 283 8.68 -3.77 -10.51
N LEU A 284 7.44 -3.35 -10.27
CA LEU A 284 6.46 -3.08 -11.32
C LEU A 284 6.98 -1.98 -12.27
N LEU A 285 7.42 -0.84 -11.73
CA LEU A 285 7.92 0.28 -12.53
C LEU A 285 9.14 -0.13 -13.37
N LYS A 286 10.07 -0.93 -12.82
CA LYS A 286 11.19 -1.51 -13.58
C LYS A 286 10.76 -2.45 -14.72
N THR A 287 9.58 -3.05 -14.61
CA THR A 287 9.03 -3.90 -15.67
C THR A 287 8.42 -3.01 -16.75
N LEU A 288 7.60 -2.03 -16.35
CA LEU A 288 7.06 -1.02 -17.26
C LEU A 288 8.17 -0.28 -18.01
N THR A 289 9.35 -0.12 -17.40
CA THR A 289 10.44 0.58 -18.07
C THR A 289 10.97 -0.10 -19.33
N LYS A 290 10.72 -1.39 -19.47
CA LYS A 290 11.17 -2.22 -20.60
C LYS A 290 10.08 -2.44 -21.65
N CYS A 291 8.88 -1.94 -21.41
CA CYS A 291 7.74 -2.11 -22.29
C CYS A 291 7.48 -0.85 -23.11
N ASP A 292 6.83 -1.03 -24.26
CA ASP A 292 6.12 0.04 -24.95
C ASP A 292 4.78 0.29 -24.24
N LEU A 293 4.48 1.55 -23.92
CA LEU A 293 3.39 1.90 -23.00
C LEU A 293 2.27 2.67 -23.70
N HIS A 294 1.06 2.15 -23.57
CA HIS A 294 -0.17 2.81 -24.01
C HIS A 294 -1.00 3.24 -22.81
N TYR A 295 -1.48 4.48 -22.80
CA TYR A 295 -2.20 5.07 -21.68
C TYR A 295 -3.68 5.28 -22.00
N VAL A 296 -4.55 4.91 -21.06
CA VAL A 296 -5.98 5.23 -21.06
C VAL A 296 -6.29 6.04 -19.81
N ARG A 297 -6.81 7.26 -19.95
CA ARG A 297 -7.20 8.14 -18.83
C ARG A 297 -8.71 8.15 -18.67
N CYS A 298 -9.20 7.55 -17.60
CA CYS A 298 -10.62 7.53 -17.25
C CYS A 298 -10.98 8.77 -16.43
N ILE A 299 -12.06 9.46 -16.80
CA ILE A 299 -12.53 10.69 -16.12
C ILE A 299 -13.89 10.43 -15.47
N LYS A 300 -14.02 10.77 -14.18
CA LYS A 300 -15.29 10.65 -13.46
C LYS A 300 -16.17 11.88 -13.77
N PRO A 301 -17.44 11.70 -14.15
CA PRO A 301 -18.33 12.82 -14.45
C PRO A 301 -18.71 13.62 -13.21
N ASN A 302 -18.82 12.96 -12.06
CA ASN A 302 -19.10 13.55 -10.75
C ASN A 302 -18.53 12.67 -9.64
N ALA A 303 -18.45 13.22 -8.43
CA ALA A 303 -17.92 12.52 -7.26
C ALA A 303 -18.83 11.38 -6.76
N GLN A 304 -20.12 11.44 -7.07
CA GLN A 304 -21.15 10.49 -6.63
C GLN A 304 -21.25 9.23 -7.53
N GLY A 305 -20.56 9.21 -8.68
CA GLY A 305 -20.65 8.12 -9.64
C GLY A 305 -22.00 8.02 -10.36
N LEU A 306 -22.78 9.10 -10.40
CA LEU A 306 -24.10 9.11 -11.02
C LEU A 306 -24.00 9.29 -12.56
N PRO A 307 -24.76 8.53 -13.35
CA PRO A 307 -24.78 8.70 -14.81
C PRO A 307 -25.46 10.02 -15.21
N GLY A 308 -25.04 10.62 -16.33
CA GLY A 308 -25.73 11.75 -16.96
C GLY A 308 -25.60 13.12 -16.27
N LEU A 309 -24.82 13.23 -15.18
CA LEU A 309 -24.68 14.46 -14.40
C LEU A 309 -23.20 14.92 -14.34
N PRO A 310 -22.63 15.45 -15.44
CA PRO A 310 -21.27 15.95 -15.41
C PRO A 310 -21.18 17.26 -14.59
N VAL A 311 -20.26 17.30 -13.63
CA VAL A 311 -19.91 18.51 -12.89
C VAL A 311 -18.67 19.12 -13.53
N VAL A 312 -18.84 20.25 -14.23
CA VAL A 312 -17.79 20.86 -15.07
C VAL A 312 -16.51 21.12 -14.29
N GLU A 313 -16.60 21.75 -13.11
CA GLU A 313 -15.42 22.05 -12.30
C GLU A 313 -14.66 20.80 -11.86
N TYR A 314 -15.38 19.73 -11.53
CA TYR A 314 -14.82 18.44 -11.14
C TYR A 314 -14.10 17.74 -12.30
N VAL A 315 -14.70 17.79 -13.49
CA VAL A 315 -14.09 17.27 -14.72
C VAL A 315 -12.85 18.09 -15.10
N MET A 316 -12.95 19.43 -15.11
CA MET A 316 -11.84 20.32 -15.46
C MET A 316 -10.65 20.15 -14.52
N HIS A 317 -10.90 20.00 -13.22
CA HIS A 317 -9.85 19.73 -12.24
C HIS A 317 -9.13 18.40 -12.53
N GLN A 318 -9.85 17.32 -12.86
CA GLN A 318 -9.23 16.06 -13.27
C GLN A 318 -8.39 16.20 -14.54
N LEU A 319 -8.90 16.91 -15.56
CA LEU A 319 -8.18 17.13 -16.82
C LEU A 319 -6.85 17.87 -16.60
N GLN A 320 -6.86 18.88 -15.72
CA GLN A 320 -5.67 19.64 -15.33
C GLN A 320 -4.70 18.79 -14.50
N SER A 321 -5.18 18.17 -13.43
CA SER A 321 -4.33 17.35 -12.54
C SER A 321 -3.69 16.16 -13.26
N CYS A 322 -4.41 15.47 -14.14
CA CYS A 322 -3.87 14.32 -14.87
C CYS A 322 -2.88 14.71 -15.97
N GLY A 323 -2.70 16.00 -16.26
CA GLY A 323 -1.79 16.48 -17.31
C GLY A 323 -2.35 16.31 -18.73
N ILE A 324 -3.67 16.18 -18.89
CA ILE A 324 -4.30 15.89 -20.20
C ILE A 324 -4.20 17.09 -21.13
N ILE A 325 -4.29 18.32 -20.59
CA ILE A 325 -4.19 19.54 -21.39
C ILE A 325 -2.79 19.68 -22.00
N GLU A 326 -1.76 19.43 -21.21
CA GLU A 326 -0.35 19.43 -21.60
C GLU A 326 -0.07 18.32 -22.62
N THR A 327 -0.63 17.13 -22.39
CA THR A 327 -0.57 16.00 -23.33
C THR A 327 -1.11 16.40 -24.69
N ILE A 328 -2.31 16.98 -24.77
CA ILE A 328 -2.91 17.41 -26.03
C ILE A 328 -2.02 18.44 -26.75
N ARG A 329 -1.44 19.40 -26.01
CA ARG A 329 -0.55 20.42 -26.60
C ARG A 329 0.71 19.80 -27.21
N ILE A 330 1.35 18.86 -26.51
CA ILE A 330 2.53 18.13 -27.03
C ILE A 330 2.13 17.28 -28.23
N SER A 331 1.02 16.55 -28.16
CA SER A 331 0.57 15.71 -29.28
C SER A 331 0.16 16.53 -30.51
N GLN A 332 -0.38 17.74 -30.34
CA GLN A 332 -0.69 18.65 -31.45
C GLN A 332 0.57 19.17 -32.15
N ALA A 333 1.65 19.38 -31.41
CA ALA A 333 2.94 19.78 -31.96
C ALA A 333 3.76 18.60 -32.50
N GLY A 334 3.42 17.38 -32.06
CA GLY A 334 4.16 16.17 -32.36
C GLY A 334 3.65 15.37 -33.55
N TYR A 335 4.51 14.52 -34.08
CA TYR A 335 4.20 13.56 -35.13
C TYR A 335 4.20 12.15 -34.51
N PRO A 336 3.03 11.51 -34.34
CA PRO A 336 2.89 10.30 -33.53
C PRO A 336 3.47 9.03 -34.18
N VAL A 337 3.75 9.07 -35.48
CA VAL A 337 4.36 7.96 -36.22
C VAL A 337 5.72 8.43 -36.71
N ARG A 338 6.76 7.69 -36.33
CA ARG A 338 8.15 7.91 -36.79
C ARG A 338 8.63 6.67 -37.52
N LEU A 339 9.16 6.88 -38.72
CA LEU A 339 9.78 5.84 -39.52
C LEU A 339 11.28 6.13 -39.56
N SER A 340 12.10 5.13 -39.25
CA SER A 340 13.56 5.20 -39.27
C SER A 340 14.12 5.01 -40.66
#